data_AF-A0A3S9PRJ6-F1
#
_entry.id   AF-A0A3S9PRJ6-F1
#
_cell.length_a   1.000
_cell.length_b   1.000
_cell.length_c   1.000
_cell.angle_alpha   90.00
_cell.angle_beta   90.00
_cell.angle_gamma   90.00
#
_symmetry.space_group_name_H-M   'P 1'
#
loop_
_entity.id
_entity.type
_entity.pdbx_description
1 polymer ?
#
loop_
_entity_poly.entity_id
_entity_poly.type
_entity_poly.pdbx_seq_one_letter_code
_entity_poly.pdbx_strand_id
1 'polypeptide(L)'
;MVDQWAGIRERVATLSVQSAGNEVFGALGHGWVLEEPLAEDGLAELEEQIGVRLPEEYRTFLLHVAAGGAGPAYGLFPVRRTQGRWRWEGDGVDLADLSLLAEPFPEQGPDPKALEELLAQRPEEEDFDEIENFDDAVEAWDEQWDAVMFAPERTAGAIVICHLGCALREWLIISGSHRGTVWADSRVDDVDLKPLLDDDGKPVTFARWYTDWLERAEHTVMATSPDV
;
A
#
# COMPACT_ATOMS: atom_id res chain seq x y z
N MET A 1 -12.45 -20.56 -9.76
CA MET A 1 -12.46 -19.52 -8.73
C MET A 1 -12.79 -18.17 -9.36
N VAL A 2 -14.00 -18.01 -9.93
CA VAL A 2 -14.43 -16.77 -10.63
C VAL A 2 -15.40 -15.94 -9.75
N ASP A 3 -15.77 -16.46 -8.58
CA ASP A 3 -16.86 -15.90 -7.77
C ASP A 3 -16.41 -14.78 -6.83
N GLN A 4 -15.12 -14.70 -6.47
CA GLN A 4 -14.66 -13.76 -5.44
C GLN A 4 -14.82 -12.28 -5.82
N TRP A 5 -14.81 -11.98 -7.11
CA TRP A 5 -14.92 -10.61 -7.65
C TRP A 5 -16.30 -10.31 -8.25
N ALA A 6 -17.21 -11.27 -8.18
CA ALA A 6 -18.53 -11.14 -8.79
C ALA A 6 -19.28 -9.94 -8.18
N GLY A 7 -19.79 -9.07 -9.05
CA GLY A 7 -20.62 -7.94 -8.64
C GLY A 7 -19.86 -6.76 -8.00
N ILE A 8 -18.52 -6.79 -7.88
CA ILE A 8 -17.80 -5.71 -7.18
C ILE A 8 -17.99 -4.36 -7.87
N ARG A 9 -17.90 -4.30 -9.20
CA ARG A 9 -18.08 -3.02 -9.92
C ARG A 9 -19.48 -2.46 -9.71
N GLU A 10 -20.50 -3.31 -9.71
CA GLU A 10 -21.88 -2.96 -9.47
C GLU A 10 -22.12 -2.49 -8.02
N ARG A 11 -21.50 -3.15 -7.05
CA ARG A 11 -21.54 -2.76 -5.63
C ARG A 11 -20.91 -1.39 -5.41
N VAL A 12 -19.72 -1.15 -5.97
CA VAL A 12 -19.03 0.14 -5.91
C VAL A 12 -19.86 1.26 -6.57
N ALA A 13 -20.42 1.00 -7.75
CA ALA A 13 -21.31 1.96 -8.43
C ALA A 13 -22.62 2.23 -7.66
N THR A 14 -23.11 1.24 -6.91
CA THR A 14 -24.30 1.41 -6.05
C THR A 14 -23.99 2.32 -4.86
N LEU A 15 -22.79 2.23 -4.28
CA LEU A 15 -22.37 3.13 -3.20
C LEU A 15 -22.11 4.55 -3.69
N SER A 16 -21.62 4.72 -4.93
CA SER A 16 -21.28 6.03 -5.49
C SER A 16 -22.47 6.99 -5.64
N VAL A 17 -23.69 6.45 -5.77
CA VAL A 17 -24.92 7.24 -5.96
C VAL A 17 -25.71 7.47 -4.67
N GLN A 18 -25.28 6.87 -3.56
CA GLN A 18 -25.92 7.05 -2.26
C GLN A 18 -25.35 8.28 -1.56
N SER A 19 -26.22 9.12 -1.00
CA SER A 19 -25.81 10.33 -0.29
C SER A 19 -24.89 10.05 0.90
N ALA A 20 -25.11 8.93 1.59
CA ALA A 20 -24.26 8.47 2.68
C ALA A 20 -22.92 7.87 2.22
N GLY A 21 -22.69 7.72 0.91
CA GLY A 21 -21.41 7.24 0.35
C GLY A 21 -20.22 8.14 0.70
N ASN A 22 -20.46 9.43 0.99
CA ASN A 22 -19.41 10.37 1.41
C ASN A 22 -18.97 10.18 2.87
N GLU A 23 -19.71 9.41 3.68
CA GLU A 23 -19.38 9.12 5.08
C GLU A 23 -18.33 8.01 5.19
N VAL A 24 -18.08 7.27 4.10
CA VAL A 24 -17.00 6.29 4.04
C VAL A 24 -15.68 7.04 3.98
N PHE A 25 -14.77 6.69 4.90
CA PHE A 25 -13.46 7.30 4.97
C PHE A 25 -12.71 7.20 3.63
N GLY A 26 -12.21 8.34 3.15
CA GLY A 26 -11.47 8.46 1.88
C GLY A 26 -12.32 8.40 0.61
N ALA A 27 -13.65 8.27 0.72
CA ALA A 27 -14.57 8.27 -0.42
C ALA A 27 -14.51 9.54 -1.29
N LEU A 28 -14.28 10.69 -0.66
CA LEU A 28 -14.08 11.95 -1.39
C LEU A 28 -12.78 11.96 -2.21
N GLY A 29 -11.78 11.16 -1.80
CA GLY A 29 -10.50 11.03 -2.49
C GLY A 29 -10.61 10.15 -3.74
N HIS A 30 -11.13 8.93 -3.60
CA HIS A 30 -11.26 7.99 -4.73
C HIS A 30 -12.54 8.18 -5.54
N GLY A 31 -13.52 8.94 -5.05
CA GLY A 31 -14.75 9.31 -5.76
C GLY A 31 -15.63 8.15 -6.19
N TRP A 32 -15.45 6.97 -5.60
CA TRP A 32 -16.03 5.69 -6.05
C TRP A 32 -15.76 5.33 -7.52
N VAL A 33 -14.73 5.91 -8.14
CA VAL A 33 -14.38 5.66 -9.54
C VAL A 33 -13.43 4.47 -9.62
N LEU A 34 -13.80 3.44 -10.38
CA LEU A 34 -12.91 2.35 -10.75
C LEU A 34 -12.35 2.61 -12.15
N GLU A 35 -11.05 2.35 -12.30
CA GLU A 35 -10.44 2.29 -13.62
C GLU A 35 -10.98 1.10 -14.43
N GLU A 36 -10.79 1.14 -15.74
CA GLU A 36 -11.08 -0.03 -16.57
C GLU A 36 -10.11 -1.18 -16.22
N PRO A 37 -10.58 -2.44 -16.23
CA PRO A 37 -9.70 -3.59 -16.07
C PRO A 37 -8.65 -3.65 -17.18
N LEU A 38 -7.51 -4.24 -16.86
CA LEU A 38 -6.48 -4.52 -17.85
C LEU A 38 -6.92 -5.65 -18.79
N ALA A 39 -6.47 -5.57 -20.03
CA ALA A 39 -6.52 -6.70 -20.95
C ALA A 39 -5.42 -7.73 -20.60
N GLU A 40 -5.61 -8.99 -21.01
CA GLU A 40 -4.67 -10.07 -20.71
C GLU A 40 -3.26 -9.82 -21.26
N ASP A 41 -3.16 -9.24 -22.44
CA ASP A 41 -1.90 -8.84 -23.08
C ASP A 41 -1.21 -7.72 -22.30
N GLY A 42 -1.96 -6.70 -21.85
CA GLY A 42 -1.42 -5.62 -21.04
C GLY A 42 -0.88 -6.10 -19.69
N LEU A 43 -1.60 -7.01 -19.02
CA LEU A 43 -1.12 -7.65 -17.80
C LEU A 43 0.14 -8.52 -18.06
N ALA A 44 0.16 -9.29 -19.16
CA ALA A 44 1.32 -10.11 -19.51
C ALA A 44 2.56 -9.24 -19.78
N GLU A 45 2.40 -8.12 -20.51
CA GLU A 45 3.48 -7.14 -20.72
C GLU A 45 3.96 -6.52 -19.40
N LEU A 46 3.05 -6.20 -18.47
CA LEU A 46 3.41 -5.70 -17.15
C LEU A 46 4.26 -6.72 -16.37
N GLU A 47 3.81 -7.97 -16.29
CA GLU A 47 4.53 -9.06 -15.59
C GLU A 47 5.90 -9.36 -16.24
N GLU A 48 5.97 -9.30 -17.57
CA GLU A 48 7.25 -9.41 -18.30
C GLU A 48 8.19 -8.25 -17.95
N GLN A 49 7.67 -7.01 -17.90
CA GLN A 49 8.47 -5.82 -17.57
C GLN A 49 9.09 -5.91 -16.17
N ILE A 50 8.33 -6.38 -15.18
CA ILE A 50 8.80 -6.46 -13.78
C ILE A 50 9.53 -7.77 -13.46
N GLY A 51 9.58 -8.71 -14.42
CA GLY A 51 10.28 -9.98 -14.26
C GLY A 51 9.63 -10.98 -13.30
N VAL A 52 8.39 -10.74 -12.86
CA VAL A 52 7.68 -11.59 -11.91
C VAL A 52 6.17 -11.59 -12.17
N ARG A 53 5.55 -12.75 -11.92
CA ARG A 53 4.09 -12.89 -11.96
C ARG A 53 3.46 -12.26 -10.72
N LEU A 54 2.42 -11.45 -10.88
CA LEU A 54 1.71 -10.81 -9.77
C LEU A 54 0.90 -11.83 -8.93
N PRO A 55 0.62 -11.55 -7.64
CA PRO A 55 -0.24 -12.37 -6.81
C PRO A 55 -1.57 -12.70 -7.48
N GLU A 56 -2.03 -13.96 -7.39
CA GLU A 56 -3.18 -14.43 -8.19
C GLU A 56 -4.45 -13.63 -7.92
N GLU A 57 -4.68 -13.25 -6.66
CA GLU A 57 -5.79 -12.38 -6.27
C GLU A 57 -5.67 -11.00 -6.93
N TYR A 58 -4.50 -10.36 -6.85
CA TYR A 58 -4.27 -9.07 -7.48
C TYR A 58 -4.36 -9.14 -9.01
N ARG A 59 -3.80 -10.20 -9.61
CA ARG A 59 -3.86 -10.48 -11.04
C ARG A 59 -5.30 -10.55 -11.54
N THR A 60 -6.13 -11.35 -10.88
CA THR A 60 -7.54 -11.51 -11.25
C THR A 60 -8.35 -10.26 -10.96
N PHE A 61 -8.00 -9.47 -9.94
CA PHE A 61 -8.59 -8.16 -9.69
C PHE A 61 -8.30 -7.19 -10.85
N LEU A 62 -7.04 -7.11 -11.29
CA LEU A 62 -6.65 -6.25 -12.40
C LEU A 62 -7.36 -6.59 -13.71
N LEU A 63 -7.64 -7.87 -13.95
CA LEU A 63 -8.33 -8.36 -15.17
C LEU A 63 -9.85 -8.23 -15.14
N HIS A 64 -10.46 -8.27 -13.95
CA HIS A 64 -11.91 -8.41 -13.84
C HIS A 64 -12.60 -7.28 -13.10
N VAL A 65 -11.88 -6.57 -12.22
CA VAL A 65 -12.43 -5.50 -11.39
C VAL A 65 -11.95 -4.15 -11.87
N ALA A 66 -10.66 -3.84 -11.78
CA ALA A 66 -10.12 -2.53 -12.16
C ALA A 66 -8.60 -2.52 -12.18
N ALA A 67 -8.01 -1.64 -13.01
CA ALA A 67 -6.58 -1.32 -12.93
C ALA A 67 -6.21 -0.43 -11.73
N GLY A 68 -7.18 0.02 -10.93
CA GLY A 68 -7.02 0.91 -9.78
C GLY A 68 -8.31 1.69 -9.47
N GLY A 69 -8.22 2.69 -8.59
CA GLY A 69 -9.32 3.59 -8.24
C GLY A 69 -9.95 3.26 -6.89
N ALA A 70 -11.28 3.21 -6.82
CA ALA A 70 -12.03 3.02 -5.59
C ALA A 70 -11.56 1.78 -4.80
N GLY A 71 -11.27 2.00 -3.52
CA GLY A 71 -10.70 1.02 -2.62
C GLY A 71 -10.46 1.62 -1.23
N PRO A 72 -9.83 0.86 -0.32
CA PRO A 72 -9.48 1.29 1.03
C PRO A 72 -8.85 2.68 1.07
N ALA A 73 -9.19 3.45 2.12
CA ALA A 73 -8.76 4.83 2.32
C ALA A 73 -8.92 5.69 1.06
N TYR A 74 -7.84 6.23 0.50
CA TYR A 74 -7.89 7.12 -0.66
C TYR A 74 -7.91 6.39 -2.01
N GLY A 75 -8.05 5.06 -1.99
CA GLY A 75 -8.18 4.23 -3.18
C GLY A 75 -6.93 3.41 -3.49
N LEU A 76 -7.15 2.36 -4.26
CA LEU A 76 -6.11 1.51 -4.84
C LEU A 76 -5.34 2.28 -5.92
N PHE A 77 -4.03 2.31 -5.81
CA PHE A 77 -3.17 2.99 -6.77
C PHE A 77 -3.29 2.37 -8.17
N PRO A 78 -3.61 3.19 -9.18
CA PRO A 78 -3.74 2.71 -10.54
C PRO A 78 -2.41 2.28 -11.13
N VAL A 79 -2.42 1.14 -11.81
CA VAL A 79 -1.32 0.70 -12.68
C VAL A 79 -1.64 1.10 -14.12
N ARG A 80 -0.77 1.92 -14.71
CA ARG A 80 -0.97 2.47 -16.07
C ARG A 80 0.27 2.31 -16.92
N ARG A 81 0.06 2.22 -18.23
CA ARG A 81 1.14 2.27 -19.22
C ARG A 81 1.32 3.72 -19.68
N THR A 82 2.40 4.35 -19.22
CA THR A 82 2.73 5.74 -19.54
C THR A 82 4.07 5.78 -20.29
N GLN A 83 4.10 6.42 -21.45
CA GLN A 83 5.29 6.50 -22.32
C GLN A 83 5.90 5.12 -22.65
N GLY A 84 5.03 4.12 -22.86
CA GLY A 84 5.42 2.76 -23.23
C GLY A 84 5.81 1.86 -22.06
N ARG A 85 5.90 2.39 -20.83
CA ARG A 85 6.25 1.63 -19.62
C ARG A 85 5.09 1.53 -18.63
N TRP A 86 4.96 0.38 -18.01
CA TRP A 86 4.02 0.15 -16.92
C TRP A 86 4.56 0.70 -15.60
N ARG A 87 3.70 1.34 -14.81
CA ARG A 87 4.01 1.84 -13.47
C ARG A 87 2.75 2.00 -12.64
N TRP A 88 2.89 1.94 -11.32
CA TRP A 88 1.88 2.39 -10.38
C TRP A 88 1.96 3.90 -10.19
N GLU A 89 0.83 4.56 -9.96
CA GLU A 89 0.74 6.01 -9.79
C GLU A 89 0.02 6.32 -8.46
N GLY A 90 0.66 7.06 -7.56
CA GLY A 90 0.16 7.37 -6.22
C GLY A 90 1.23 7.99 -5.32
N ASP A 91 0.86 8.38 -4.11
CA ASP A 91 1.83 8.87 -3.11
C ASP A 91 2.74 7.74 -2.61
N GLY A 92 4.06 7.96 -2.64
CA GLY A 92 5.05 6.99 -2.15
C GLY A 92 5.29 5.78 -3.05
N VAL A 93 4.74 5.73 -4.27
CA VAL A 93 5.00 4.62 -5.22
C VAL A 93 6.47 4.52 -5.63
N ASP A 94 7.22 5.61 -5.51
CA ASP A 94 8.66 5.71 -5.75
C ASP A 94 9.52 5.08 -4.65
N LEU A 95 8.93 4.78 -3.48
CA LEU A 95 9.58 3.97 -2.44
C LEU A 95 9.77 2.50 -2.87
N ALA A 96 9.03 2.05 -3.87
CA ALA A 96 9.15 0.69 -4.41
C ALA A 96 10.15 0.68 -5.58
N ASP A 97 11.29 0.02 -5.41
CA ASP A 97 12.20 -0.23 -6.53
C ASP A 97 11.63 -1.37 -7.41
N LEU A 98 11.05 -0.98 -8.54
CA LEU A 98 10.44 -1.92 -9.48
C LEU A 98 11.44 -2.94 -10.06
N SER A 99 12.75 -2.67 -10.01
CA SER A 99 13.78 -3.62 -10.45
C SER A 99 14.01 -4.77 -9.46
N LEU A 100 13.58 -4.60 -8.22
CA LEU A 100 13.70 -5.60 -7.15
C LEU A 100 12.43 -6.44 -6.95
N LEU A 101 11.41 -6.30 -7.81
CA LEU A 101 10.13 -7.01 -7.60
C LEU A 101 10.22 -8.53 -7.73
N ALA A 102 11.20 -9.06 -8.47
CA ALA A 102 11.42 -10.49 -8.56
C ALA A 102 12.19 -11.05 -7.34
N GLU A 103 12.87 -10.20 -6.58
CA GLU A 103 13.57 -10.60 -5.36
C GLU A 103 12.56 -10.87 -4.23
N PRO A 104 12.81 -11.87 -3.37
CA PRO A 104 11.90 -12.18 -2.27
C PRO A 104 11.85 -11.04 -1.26
N PHE A 105 10.65 -10.69 -0.80
CA PHE A 105 10.46 -9.76 0.31
C PHE A 105 11.16 -10.28 1.57
N PRO A 106 11.89 -9.42 2.32
CA PRO A 106 12.63 -9.85 3.49
C PRO A 106 11.73 -10.48 4.57
N GLU A 107 12.19 -11.58 5.16
CA GLU A 107 11.50 -12.24 6.29
C GLU A 107 11.58 -11.44 7.59
N GLN A 108 12.55 -10.52 7.68
CA GLN A 108 12.87 -9.81 8.92
C GLN A 108 13.12 -8.32 8.66
N GLY A 109 12.85 -7.55 9.71
CA GLY A 109 13.16 -6.13 9.82
C GLY A 109 14.67 -5.83 9.79
N PRO A 110 15.07 -4.56 9.98
CA PRO A 110 16.46 -4.25 10.27
C PRO A 110 16.87 -4.97 11.57
N ASP A 111 18.18 -5.14 11.77
CA ASP A 111 18.69 -5.69 13.03
C ASP A 111 18.20 -4.83 14.21
N PRO A 112 17.40 -5.39 15.14
CA PRO A 112 16.87 -4.62 16.27
C PRO A 112 17.97 -3.98 17.13
N LYS A 113 19.13 -4.62 17.24
CA LYS A 113 20.26 -4.09 18.01
C LYS A 113 20.89 -2.88 17.31
N ALA A 114 21.03 -2.93 16.00
CA ALA A 114 21.51 -1.80 15.21
C ALA A 114 20.53 -0.62 15.29
N LEU A 115 19.22 -0.90 15.29
CA LEU A 115 18.18 0.11 15.45
C LEU A 115 18.24 0.78 16.84
N GLU A 116 18.37 -0.01 17.91
CA GLU A 116 18.54 0.50 19.27
C GLU A 116 19.80 1.38 19.40
N GLU A 117 20.92 0.92 18.84
CA GLU A 117 22.18 1.69 18.83
C GLU A 117 22.06 3.00 18.05
N LEU A 118 21.34 3.02 16.93
CA LEU A 118 21.12 4.22 16.13
C LEU A 118 20.17 5.20 16.83
N LEU A 119 19.08 4.70 17.43
CA LEU A 119 18.15 5.52 18.23
C LEU A 119 18.86 6.18 19.42
N ALA A 120 19.76 5.46 20.10
CA ALA A 120 20.54 6.00 21.21
C ALA A 120 21.54 7.09 20.80
N GLN A 121 21.81 7.25 19.50
CA GLN A 121 22.66 8.30 18.94
C GLN A 121 21.86 9.50 18.42
N ARG A 122 20.54 9.51 18.59
CA ARG A 122 19.70 10.63 18.14
C ARG A 122 20.13 11.92 18.85
N PRO A 123 20.46 12.99 18.11
CA PRO A 123 20.84 14.26 18.70
C PRO A 123 19.70 14.84 19.56
N GLU A 124 20.04 15.33 20.75
CA GLU A 124 19.13 16.12 21.59
C GLU A 124 19.56 17.59 21.56
N GLU A 125 18.61 18.52 21.45
CA GLU A 125 18.89 19.97 21.35
C GLU A 125 19.74 20.47 22.53
N GLU A 126 19.58 19.86 23.71
CA GLU A 126 20.31 20.21 24.94
C GLU A 126 21.83 19.91 24.87
N ASP A 127 22.28 19.07 23.93
CA ASP A 127 23.69 18.69 23.77
C ASP A 127 24.49 19.70 22.92
N PHE A 128 23.85 20.75 22.39
CA PHE A 128 24.45 21.68 21.43
C PHE A 128 24.34 23.14 21.88
N ASP A 129 25.45 23.89 21.74
CA ASP A 129 25.50 25.32 22.08
C ASP A 129 24.91 26.22 20.96
N GLU A 130 24.87 25.74 19.72
CA GLU A 130 24.40 26.48 18.54
C GLU A 130 23.39 25.62 17.78
N ILE A 131 22.28 26.23 17.34
CA ILE A 131 21.19 25.53 16.66
C ILE A 131 21.66 24.95 15.31
N GLU A 132 22.57 25.63 14.62
CA GLU A 132 23.13 25.15 13.36
C GLU A 132 23.89 23.82 13.53
N ASN A 133 24.61 23.63 14.64
CA ASN A 133 25.32 22.37 14.91
C ASN A 133 24.34 21.24 15.28
N PHE A 134 23.22 21.57 15.93
CA PHE A 134 22.14 20.61 16.20
C PHE A 134 21.46 20.17 14.90
N ASP A 135 21.10 21.13 14.04
CA ASP A 135 20.49 20.85 12.74
C ASP A 135 21.39 19.96 11.87
N ASP A 136 22.70 20.28 11.78
CA ASP A 136 23.69 19.47 11.05
C ASP A 136 23.79 18.04 11.62
N ALA A 137 23.73 17.90 12.94
CA ALA A 137 23.78 16.59 13.60
C ALA A 137 22.49 15.78 13.36
N VAL A 138 21.33 16.42 13.37
CA VAL A 138 20.04 15.79 13.06
C VAL A 138 20.02 15.33 11.61
N GLU A 139 20.45 16.17 10.66
CA GLU A 139 20.54 15.78 9.24
C GLU A 139 21.45 14.56 9.05
N ALA A 140 22.63 14.55 9.67
CA ALA A 140 23.55 13.40 9.59
C ALA A 140 23.00 12.13 10.26
N TRP A 141 22.14 12.26 11.27
CA TRP A 141 21.46 11.14 11.90
C TRP A 141 20.30 10.63 11.03
N ASP A 142 19.49 11.53 10.46
CA ASP A 142 18.40 11.20 9.55
C ASP A 142 18.91 10.46 8.30
N GLU A 143 20.05 10.86 7.73
CA GLU A 143 20.68 10.12 6.62
C GLU A 143 21.02 8.67 6.98
N GLN A 144 21.52 8.44 8.21
CA GLN A 144 21.83 7.09 8.70
C GLN A 144 20.56 6.29 8.98
N TRP A 145 19.55 6.95 9.54
CA TRP A 145 18.23 6.37 9.78
C TRP A 145 17.59 5.92 8.48
N ASP A 146 17.57 6.79 7.47
CA ASP A 146 17.00 6.52 6.17
C ASP A 146 17.72 5.38 5.44
N ALA A 147 19.06 5.33 5.54
CA ALA A 147 19.85 4.25 4.99
C ALA A 147 19.54 2.88 5.62
N VAL A 148 18.95 2.83 6.82
CA VAL A 148 18.54 1.58 7.49
C VAL A 148 17.06 1.29 7.26
N MET A 149 16.19 2.27 7.44
CA MET A 149 14.73 2.09 7.44
C MET A 149 14.12 2.12 6.04
N PHE A 150 14.71 2.90 5.13
CA PHE A 150 14.18 3.16 3.79
C PHE A 150 15.09 2.67 2.65
N ALA A 151 16.12 1.88 2.96
CA ALA A 151 16.90 1.19 1.93
C ALA A 151 15.99 0.35 1.00
N PRO A 152 16.18 0.38 -0.34
CA PRO A 152 15.31 -0.32 -1.30
C PRO A 152 15.16 -1.82 -1.01
N GLU A 153 16.18 -2.46 -0.46
CA GLU A 153 16.17 -3.88 -0.11
C GLU A 153 15.17 -4.21 1.01
N ARG A 154 14.78 -3.22 1.82
CA ARG A 154 13.75 -3.37 2.87
C ARG A 154 12.38 -3.71 2.29
N THR A 155 12.11 -3.27 1.08
CA THR A 155 10.83 -3.41 0.38
C THR A 155 10.97 -4.10 -0.97
N ALA A 156 12.09 -4.80 -1.20
CA ALA A 156 12.27 -5.70 -2.34
C ALA A 156 11.07 -6.66 -2.46
N GLY A 157 10.63 -6.95 -3.68
CA GLY A 157 9.48 -7.83 -3.85
C GLY A 157 8.13 -7.25 -3.41
N ALA A 158 8.00 -5.95 -3.16
CA ALA A 158 6.73 -5.32 -2.75
C ALA A 158 6.44 -4.03 -3.53
N ILE A 159 5.15 -3.68 -3.62
CA ILE A 159 4.67 -2.42 -4.21
C ILE A 159 3.77 -1.68 -3.23
N VAL A 160 3.74 -0.35 -3.32
CA VAL A 160 2.74 0.46 -2.63
C VAL A 160 1.42 0.38 -3.38
N ILE A 161 0.33 0.10 -2.67
CA ILE A 161 -1.01 -0.05 -3.27
C ILE A 161 -2.00 1.00 -2.77
N CYS A 162 -1.75 1.67 -1.65
CA CYS A 162 -2.61 2.71 -1.10
C CYS A 162 -1.84 3.61 -0.13
N HIS A 163 -2.29 4.85 0.07
CA HIS A 163 -1.87 5.69 1.19
C HIS A 163 -3.04 5.93 2.17
N LEU A 164 -2.71 6.02 3.45
CA LEU A 164 -3.67 6.36 4.51
C LEU A 164 -3.62 7.86 4.89
N GLY A 165 -2.77 8.64 4.20
CA GLY A 165 -2.44 10.02 4.56
C GLY A 165 -1.24 10.07 5.53
N CYS A 166 -0.73 11.26 5.85
CA CYS A 166 0.39 11.44 6.79
C CYS A 166 1.61 10.55 6.48
N ALA A 167 1.90 10.29 5.20
CA ALA A 167 2.96 9.38 4.75
C ALA A 167 2.86 7.92 5.27
N LEU A 168 1.69 7.50 5.74
CA LEU A 168 1.35 6.10 6.01
C LEU A 168 0.91 5.41 4.71
N ARG A 169 1.41 4.21 4.47
CA ARG A 169 1.11 3.44 3.25
C ARG A 169 0.73 2.00 3.55
N GLU A 170 0.10 1.37 2.57
CA GLU A 170 -0.11 -0.07 2.55
C GLU A 170 0.58 -0.69 1.32
N TRP A 171 1.26 -1.81 1.55
CA TRP A 171 2.09 -2.49 0.58
C TRP A 171 1.51 -3.87 0.25
N LEU A 172 1.55 -4.24 -1.02
CA LEU A 172 1.29 -5.61 -1.46
C LEU A 172 2.61 -6.34 -1.71
N ILE A 173 2.75 -7.50 -1.07
CA ILE A 173 3.92 -8.35 -1.29
C ILE A 173 3.74 -9.17 -2.58
N ILE A 174 4.68 -9.03 -3.50
CA ILE A 174 4.70 -9.67 -4.83
C ILE A 174 5.53 -10.96 -4.82
N SER A 175 6.61 -10.99 -4.04
CA SER A 175 7.61 -12.06 -4.06
C SER A 175 8.04 -12.46 -2.65
N GLY A 176 8.44 -13.73 -2.45
CA GLY A 176 8.83 -14.27 -1.14
C GLY A 176 7.73 -15.06 -0.44
N SER A 177 7.93 -15.39 0.84
CA SER A 177 7.01 -16.23 1.62
C SER A 177 5.68 -15.53 1.96
N HIS A 178 5.70 -14.21 2.08
CA HIS A 178 4.54 -13.35 2.37
C HIS A 178 3.74 -12.96 1.13
N ARG A 179 4.04 -13.57 -0.02
CA ARG A 179 3.43 -13.23 -1.30
C ARG A 179 1.90 -13.22 -1.26
N GLY A 180 1.32 -12.11 -1.70
CA GLY A 180 -0.13 -11.89 -1.79
C GLY A 180 -0.77 -11.28 -0.54
N THR A 181 0.00 -11.03 0.52
CA THR A 181 -0.49 -10.36 1.73
C THR A 181 -0.27 -8.85 1.70
N VAL A 182 -1.09 -8.12 2.46
CA VAL A 182 -0.99 -6.66 2.60
C VAL A 182 -0.30 -6.29 3.91
N TRP A 183 0.59 -5.31 3.86
CA TRP A 183 1.40 -4.85 4.98
C TRP A 183 1.19 -3.35 5.22
N ALA A 184 1.12 -2.93 6.48
CA ALA A 184 1.12 -1.53 6.86
C ALA A 184 2.56 -1.02 6.97
N ASP A 185 2.78 0.17 6.45
CA ASP A 185 4.04 0.91 6.54
C ASP A 185 3.84 2.16 7.41
N SER A 186 4.36 2.04 8.63
CA SER A 186 4.38 3.10 9.65
C SER A 186 5.80 3.57 9.92
N ARG A 187 6.73 3.44 8.95
CA ARG A 187 8.13 3.82 9.15
C ARG A 187 8.31 5.32 9.40
N VAL A 188 7.37 6.15 8.95
CA VAL A 188 7.32 7.59 9.28
C VAL A 188 7.12 7.83 10.79
N ASP A 189 6.55 6.87 11.51
CA ASP A 189 6.36 6.89 12.96
C ASP A 189 7.44 6.06 13.69
N ASP A 190 8.60 5.83 13.06
CA ASP A 190 9.70 5.00 13.58
C ASP A 190 9.31 3.53 13.86
N VAL A 191 8.25 3.03 13.21
CA VAL A 191 7.78 1.64 13.34
C VAL A 191 7.95 0.90 12.02
N ASP A 192 8.65 -0.23 12.05
CA ASP A 192 8.87 -1.05 10.85
C ASP A 192 7.56 -1.59 10.23
N LEU A 193 7.62 -2.02 8.96
CA LEU A 193 6.48 -2.60 8.27
C LEU A 193 5.95 -3.83 9.01
N LYS A 194 4.63 -3.97 9.06
CA LYS A 194 3.96 -5.11 9.71
C LYS A 194 2.88 -5.69 8.80
N PRO A 195 2.68 -7.02 8.80
CA PRO A 195 1.55 -7.60 8.10
C PRO A 195 0.25 -7.06 8.71
N LEU A 196 -0.71 -6.72 7.86
CA LEU A 196 -2.09 -6.57 8.33
C LEU A 196 -2.59 -7.94 8.76
N LEU A 197 -3.25 -8.00 9.91
CA LEU A 197 -3.78 -9.24 10.47
C LEU A 197 -5.31 -9.17 10.54
N ASP A 198 -5.97 -10.29 10.26
CA ASP A 198 -7.40 -10.48 10.47
C ASP A 198 -7.73 -10.72 11.97
N ASP A 199 -9.01 -10.92 12.28
CA ASP A 199 -9.49 -11.16 13.65
C ASP A 199 -8.92 -12.45 14.28
N ASP A 200 -8.45 -13.40 13.45
CA ASP A 200 -7.78 -14.63 13.89
C ASP A 200 -6.26 -14.45 14.05
N GLY A 201 -5.73 -13.26 13.76
CA GLY A 201 -4.29 -12.97 13.78
C GLY A 201 -3.53 -13.51 12.56
N LYS A 202 -4.21 -13.82 11.45
CA LYS A 202 -3.57 -14.30 10.20
C LYS A 202 -3.31 -13.13 9.23
N PRO A 203 -2.24 -13.20 8.42
CA PRO A 203 -1.97 -12.20 7.40
C PRO A 203 -3.15 -12.01 6.43
N VAL A 204 -3.56 -10.76 6.24
CA VAL A 204 -4.63 -10.36 5.33
C VAL A 204 -4.13 -10.46 3.90
N THR A 205 -4.87 -11.17 3.04
CA THR A 205 -4.59 -11.25 1.60
C THR A 205 -5.16 -10.05 0.86
N PHE A 206 -4.69 -9.80 -0.37
CA PHE A 206 -5.23 -8.71 -1.20
C PHE A 206 -6.75 -8.79 -1.38
N ALA A 207 -7.30 -9.98 -1.62
CA ALA A 207 -8.74 -10.15 -1.78
C ALA A 207 -9.50 -9.76 -0.53
N ARG A 208 -9.06 -10.28 0.63
CA ARG A 208 -9.67 -9.96 1.91
C ARG A 208 -9.59 -8.47 2.22
N TRP A 209 -8.42 -7.87 2.01
CA TRP A 209 -8.20 -6.43 2.19
C TRP A 209 -9.21 -5.57 1.41
N TYR A 210 -9.43 -5.89 0.13
CA TYR A 210 -10.37 -5.14 -0.70
C TYR A 210 -11.83 -5.41 -0.32
N THR A 211 -12.22 -6.67 -0.15
CA THR A 211 -13.62 -7.03 0.15
C THR A 211 -14.05 -6.53 1.52
N ASP A 212 -13.16 -6.56 2.52
CA ASP A 212 -13.49 -6.09 3.87
C ASP A 212 -13.73 -4.59 3.92
N TRP A 213 -13.01 -3.82 3.10
CA TRP A 213 -13.34 -2.41 2.93
C TRP A 213 -14.71 -2.23 2.29
N LEU A 214 -15.01 -2.97 1.23
CA LEU A 214 -16.29 -2.83 0.54
C LEU A 214 -17.47 -3.20 1.46
N GLU A 215 -17.36 -4.28 2.23
CA GLU A 215 -18.36 -4.70 3.22
C GLU A 215 -18.53 -3.65 4.34
N ARG A 216 -17.42 -3.09 4.85
CA ARG A 216 -17.48 -2.00 5.83
C ARG A 216 -18.09 -0.72 5.27
N ALA A 217 -17.81 -0.40 4.01
CA ALA A 217 -18.41 0.73 3.32
C ALA A 217 -19.92 0.56 3.18
N GLU A 218 -20.39 -0.62 2.76
CA GLU A 218 -21.82 -0.95 2.68
C GLU A 218 -22.48 -0.81 4.05
N HIS A 219 -21.87 -1.33 5.11
CA HIS A 219 -22.39 -1.21 6.46
C HIS A 219 -22.46 0.26 6.93
N THR A 220 -21.43 1.07 6.67
CA THR A 220 -21.43 2.51 6.99
C THR A 220 -22.57 3.23 6.28
N VAL A 221 -22.73 2.99 4.98
CA VAL A 221 -23.80 3.63 4.19
C VAL A 221 -25.19 3.22 4.68
N MET A 222 -25.38 1.94 5.02
CA MET A 222 -26.63 1.44 5.61
C MET A 222 -26.92 2.05 6.99
N ALA A 223 -25.90 2.15 7.86
CA ALA A 223 -26.05 2.72 9.19
C ALA A 223 -26.37 4.23 9.18
N THR A 224 -25.83 4.96 8.19
CA THR A 224 -26.06 6.41 8.03
C THR A 224 -27.31 6.73 7.20
N SER A 225 -27.93 5.73 6.57
CA SER A 225 -29.23 5.84 5.90
C SER A 225 -30.32 5.04 6.63
N PRO A 226 -30.63 5.31 7.91
CA PRO A 226 -31.72 4.64 8.60
C PRO A 226 -33.06 5.17 8.05
N ASP A 227 -33.55 4.50 7.01
CA ASP A 227 -34.86 4.67 6.36
C ASP A 227 -35.13 6.01 5.63
N VAL A 228 -35.51 5.87 4.36
CA VAL A 228 -36.56 6.70 3.72
C VAL A 228 -37.91 6.06 4.04
#